data_AF-A0AAU6ZNG0-F1
#
_entry.id   AF-A0AAU6ZNG0-F1
#
_cell.length_a   1.000
_cell.length_b   1.000
_cell.length_c   1.000
_cell.angle_alpha   90.00
_cell.angle_beta   90.00
_cell.angle_gamma   90.00
#
_symmetry.space_group_name_H-M   'P 1'
#
loop_
_entity.id
_entity.type
_entity.pdbx_description
1 polymer ?
#
loop_
_entity_poly.entity_id
_entity_poly.type
_entity_poly.pdbx_seq_one_letter_code
_entity_poly.pdbx_strand_id
1 'polypeptide(L)'
;MEPTQRPLTAVLGEPGQRDSQGFGGSTVAATRPITITDAEGKVIYEKRTADNIKSADNHVRNAGYRRIGEWANGEASVERIPASAKWKKAGIVLAVLALVIAGISTFVARSYARAPEAAQSSCREAIQDKLPSGSTPNFKSTTVNKTSIQKNGGFLYLVTGEMRALDVDGQEHDSTYKCESYVDSSGGVHKVTAGWTWK
;
A
#
# COMPACT_ATOMS: atom_id res chain seq x y z
N MET A 1 -22.15 19.14 39.16
CA MET A 1 -20.96 19.90 39.59
C MET A 1 -19.76 19.09 39.16
N GLU A 2 -19.08 19.50 38.09
CA GLU A 2 -17.80 18.88 37.71
C GLU A 2 -16.77 19.17 38.81
N PRO A 3 -16.06 18.17 39.34
CA PRO A 3 -15.00 18.43 40.30
C PRO A 3 -13.91 19.22 39.58
N THR A 4 -13.65 20.43 40.05
CA THR A 4 -12.52 21.27 39.63
C THR A 4 -11.23 20.52 39.98
N GLN A 5 -10.79 19.64 39.09
CA GLN A 5 -9.54 18.91 39.22
C GLN A 5 -8.42 19.96 39.29
N ARG A 6 -7.67 19.96 40.39
CA ARG A 6 -6.44 20.75 40.48
C ARG A 6 -5.54 20.41 39.28
N PRO A 7 -4.89 21.40 38.66
CA PRO A 7 -4.02 21.14 37.51
C PRO A 7 -2.94 20.14 37.89
N LEU A 8 -2.73 19.13 37.04
CA LEU A 8 -1.62 18.19 37.20
C LEU A 8 -0.32 18.95 36.99
N THR A 9 0.78 18.55 37.63
CA THR A 9 2.06 19.24 37.52
C THR A 9 3.08 18.33 36.86
N ALA A 10 3.76 18.84 35.83
CA ALA A 10 4.95 18.23 35.27
C ALA A 10 6.19 18.93 35.85
N VAL A 11 7.17 18.14 36.30
CA VAL A 11 8.41 18.63 36.92
C VAL A 11 9.60 18.06 36.16
N LEU A 12 10.56 18.92 35.87
CA LEU A 12 11.88 18.57 35.35
C LEU A 12 12.85 18.50 36.50
N GLY A 13 13.49 17.34 36.66
CA GLY A 13 14.61 17.22 37.58
C GLY A 13 15.87 17.92 37.06
N GLU A 14 16.91 17.84 37.85
CA GLU A 14 18.21 18.41 37.52
C GLU A 14 18.90 17.63 36.38
N PRO A 15 19.65 18.31 35.51
CA PRO A 15 20.53 17.65 34.55
C PRO A 15 21.44 16.62 35.24
N GLY A 16 21.40 15.37 34.78
CA GLY A 16 22.18 14.27 35.37
C GLY A 16 21.57 13.63 36.62
N GLN A 17 20.48 14.15 37.17
CA GLN A 17 19.74 13.52 38.27
C GLN A 17 19.29 12.12 37.86
N ARG A 18 19.36 11.14 38.78
CA ARG A 18 18.88 9.78 38.52
C ARG A 18 17.36 9.74 38.57
N ASP A 19 16.75 8.88 37.77
CA ASP A 19 15.32 8.58 37.91
C ASP A 19 15.06 7.67 39.12
N SER A 20 13.78 7.47 39.46
CA SER A 20 13.35 6.59 40.56
C SER A 20 13.79 5.14 40.41
N GLN A 21 14.25 4.74 39.22
CA GLN A 21 14.78 3.41 38.91
C GLN A 21 16.30 3.33 39.06
N GLY A 22 16.97 4.41 39.45
CA GLY A 22 18.40 4.45 39.71
C GLY A 22 19.27 4.59 38.46
N PHE A 23 18.67 4.81 37.28
CA PHE A 23 19.43 5.01 36.05
C PHE A 23 19.92 6.47 35.95
N GLY A 24 21.25 6.65 36.01
CA GLY A 24 21.92 7.89 35.63
C GLY A 24 22.12 7.94 34.11
N GLY A 25 22.06 9.13 33.51
CA GLY A 25 22.24 9.30 32.07
C GLY A 25 23.55 8.67 31.57
N SER A 26 23.42 7.78 30.59
CA SER A 26 24.53 7.38 29.71
C SER A 26 25.11 8.64 29.06
N THR A 27 26.42 8.62 28.80
CA THR A 27 27.34 9.72 28.40
C THR A 27 27.00 10.47 27.09
N VAL A 28 25.75 10.40 26.63
CA VAL A 28 25.29 10.98 25.37
C VAL A 28 24.15 11.96 25.67
N ALA A 29 24.51 13.24 25.78
CA ALA A 29 23.68 14.41 26.05
C ALA A 29 23.19 14.61 27.50
N ALA A 30 23.19 15.87 27.95
CA ALA A 30 22.58 16.30 29.21
C ALA A 30 21.11 15.86 29.20
N THR A 31 20.79 14.84 30.00
CA THR A 31 19.44 14.32 30.17
C THR A 31 19.02 14.54 31.61
N ARG A 32 17.73 14.83 31.80
CA ARG A 32 17.10 15.03 33.11
C ARG A 32 15.81 14.22 33.21
N PRO A 33 15.39 13.81 34.41
CA PRO A 33 14.11 13.15 34.55
C PRO A 33 12.97 14.18 34.36
N ILE A 34 11.87 13.73 33.76
CA ILE A 34 10.60 14.43 33.74
C ILE A 34 9.59 13.56 34.47
N THR A 35 8.94 14.13 35.47
CA THR A 35 7.86 13.50 36.23
C THR A 35 6.57 14.26 36.00
N ILE A 36 5.45 13.53 35.94
CA ILE A 36 4.11 14.12 36.01
C ILE A 36 3.47 13.56 37.26
N THR A 37 2.96 14.46 38.09
CA THR A 37 2.37 14.15 39.37
C THR A 37 0.89 14.50 39.33
N ASP A 38 0.06 13.64 39.92
CA ASP A 38 -1.35 13.93 40.09
C ASP A 38 -1.61 14.95 41.22
N ALA A 39 -2.87 15.34 41.36
CA ALA A 39 -3.31 16.28 42.40
C ALA A 39 -3.12 15.74 43.83
N GLU A 40 -2.88 14.44 44.00
CA GLU A 40 -2.66 13.75 45.27
C GLU A 40 -1.16 13.58 45.57
N GLY A 41 -0.27 14.06 44.69
CA GLY A 41 1.18 13.96 44.87
C GLY A 41 1.78 12.64 44.36
N LYS A 42 1.00 11.79 43.69
CA LYS A 42 1.48 10.52 43.15
C LYS A 42 2.07 10.71 41.75
N VAL A 43 3.25 10.14 41.52
CA VAL A 43 3.89 10.12 40.20
C VAL A 43 3.13 9.16 39.28
N ILE A 44 2.56 9.71 38.21
CA ILE A 44 1.79 8.95 37.21
C ILE A 44 2.55 8.73 35.91
N TYR A 45 3.63 9.48 35.68
CA TYR A 45 4.53 9.31 34.55
C TYR A 45 5.92 9.76 34.95
N GLU A 46 6.94 8.98 34.59
CA GLU A 46 8.33 9.33 34.75
C GLU A 46 9.13 8.84 33.56
N LYS A 47 9.98 9.70 32.97
CA LYS A 47 10.92 9.33 31.92
C LYS A 47 12.16 10.21 31.93
N ARG A 48 13.20 9.77 31.23
CA ARG A 48 14.34 10.62 30.87
C ARG A 48 13.97 11.48 29.66
N THR A 49 14.25 12.77 29.75
CA THR A 49 14.14 13.72 28.64
C THR A 49 15.49 14.39 28.39
N ALA A 50 15.72 14.82 27.15
CA ALA A 50 16.83 15.70 26.84
C ALA A 50 16.65 17.06 27.55
N ASP A 51 17.76 17.75 27.81
CA ASP A 51 17.80 19.06 28.47
C ASP A 51 17.29 20.20 27.57
N ASN A 52 16.04 20.13 27.14
CA ASN A 52 15.35 21.20 26.42
C ASN A 52 13.82 21.11 26.57
N ILE A 53 13.16 22.28 26.50
CA ILE A 53 11.71 22.42 26.67
C ILE A 53 10.92 21.62 25.63
N LYS A 54 11.40 21.56 24.39
CA LYS A 54 10.70 20.87 23.29
C LYS A 54 10.61 19.36 23.54
N SER A 55 11.67 18.76 24.05
CA SER A 55 11.68 17.35 24.45
C SER A 55 10.76 17.10 25.63
N ALA A 56 10.77 17.98 26.65
CA ALA A 56 9.86 17.90 27.78
C ALA A 56 8.38 17.93 27.33
N ASP A 57 8.01 18.87 26.47
CA ASP A 57 6.66 19.00 25.92
C ASP A 57 6.24 17.75 25.11
N ASN A 58 7.18 17.11 24.40
CA ASN A 58 6.91 15.85 23.69
C ASN A 58 6.62 14.71 24.66
N HIS A 59 7.35 14.60 25.77
CA HIS A 59 7.08 13.59 26.80
C HIS A 59 5.72 13.79 27.47
N VAL A 60 5.35 15.04 27.77
CA VAL A 60 4.02 15.40 28.28
C VAL A 60 2.91 14.95 27.31
N ARG A 61 3.08 15.22 26.01
CA ARG A 61 2.13 14.80 24.96
C ARG A 61 2.05 13.29 24.81
N ASN A 62 3.19 12.59 24.82
CA ASN A 62 3.25 11.13 24.71
C ASN A 62 2.59 10.44 25.92
N ALA A 63 2.71 11.04 27.11
CA ALA A 63 2.00 10.61 28.31
C ALA A 63 0.48 10.87 28.24
N GLY A 64 0.00 11.59 27.21
CA GLY A 64 -1.42 11.88 27.01
C GLY A 64 -1.89 13.18 27.68
N TYR A 65 -0.97 14.08 28.00
CA TYR A 65 -1.26 15.36 28.62
C TYR A 65 -0.91 16.53 27.68
N ARG A 66 -1.46 17.72 27.95
CA ARG A 66 -1.14 18.98 27.26
C ARG A 66 -0.65 19.97 28.31
N ARG A 67 0.43 20.69 28.01
CA ARG A 67 0.91 21.79 28.84
C ARG A 67 -0.02 23.01 28.71
N ILE A 68 -0.40 23.59 29.83
CA ILE A 68 -1.25 24.80 29.92
C ILE A 68 -0.45 26.01 30.45
N GLY A 69 0.54 25.78 31.31
CA GLY A 69 1.42 26.83 31.86
C GLY A 69 2.80 26.88 31.21
N GLU A 70 3.54 27.96 31.40
CA GLU A 70 4.97 28.00 31.04
C GLU A 70 5.80 27.11 31.96
N TRP A 71 6.98 26.71 31.49
CA TRP A 71 7.97 26.05 32.34
C TRP A 71 8.63 27.12 33.22
N ALA A 72 8.22 27.20 34.49
CA ALA A 72 8.80 28.08 35.48
C ALA A 72 9.55 27.24 36.51
N ASN A 73 10.84 27.52 36.72
CA ASN A 73 11.72 26.78 37.64
C ASN A 73 11.74 25.26 37.41
N GLY A 74 11.54 24.81 36.16
CA GLY A 74 11.46 23.39 35.84
C GLY A 74 10.09 22.75 36.10
N GLU A 75 9.07 23.52 36.47
CA GLU A 75 7.70 23.03 36.67
C GLU A 75 6.73 23.63 35.64
N ALA A 76 5.75 22.86 35.21
CA ALA A 76 4.68 23.33 34.33
C ALA A 76 3.34 22.65 34.66
N SER A 77 2.25 23.41 34.59
CA SER A 77 0.90 22.86 34.72
C SER A 77 0.48 22.11 33.44
N VAL A 78 -0.07 20.91 33.60
CA VAL A 78 -0.54 20.05 32.51
C VAL A 78 -1.98 19.59 32.76
N GLU A 79 -2.71 19.34 31.67
CA GLU A 79 -4.06 18.74 31.69
C GLU A 79 -4.09 17.46 30.88
N ARG A 80 -5.04 16.59 31.19
CA ARG A 80 -5.25 15.36 30.43
C ARG A 80 -5.89 15.68 29.08
N ILE A 81 -5.31 15.18 27.99
CA ILE A 81 -5.93 15.28 26.67
C ILE A 81 -7.14 14.34 26.66
N PRO A 82 -8.36 14.84 26.38
CA PRO A 82 -9.54 13.99 26.30
C PRO A 82 -9.34 12.94 25.21
N ALA A 83 -9.70 11.69 25.52
CA ALA A 83 -9.48 10.54 24.63
C ALA A 83 -10.04 10.78 23.22
N SER A 84 -11.16 11.51 23.11
CA SER A 84 -11.82 11.92 21.87
C SER A 84 -10.91 12.68 20.90
N ALA A 85 -9.89 13.40 21.38
CA ALA A 85 -8.95 14.13 20.53
C ALA A 85 -7.93 13.22 19.82
N LYS A 86 -7.65 12.03 20.36
CA LYS A 86 -6.72 11.06 19.74
C LYS A 86 -7.33 10.35 18.52
N TRP A 87 -8.66 10.17 18.49
CA TRP A 87 -9.36 9.42 17.44
C TRP A 87 -9.46 10.16 16.10
N LYS A 88 -9.44 11.50 16.09
CA LYS A 88 -9.56 12.28 14.84
C LYS A 88 -8.44 12.00 13.84
N LYS A 89 -7.21 11.74 14.30
CA LYS A 89 -6.07 11.46 13.41
C LYS A 89 -6.10 10.02 12.87
N ALA A 90 -6.51 9.06 13.69
CA ALA A 90 -6.61 7.66 13.27
C ALA A 90 -7.66 7.44 12.17
N GLY A 91 -8.80 8.15 12.25
CA GLY A 91 -9.86 8.05 11.24
C GLY A 91 -9.44 8.51 9.84
N ILE A 92 -8.65 9.59 9.76
CA ILE A 92 -8.16 10.12 8.47
C ILE A 92 -7.20 9.13 7.80
N VAL A 93 -6.28 8.54 8.58
CA VAL A 93 -5.31 7.57 8.05
C VAL A 93 -6.02 6.33 7.49
N LEU A 94 -7.05 5.82 8.18
CA LEU A 94 -7.83 4.68 7.70
C LEU A 94 -8.60 5.00 6.41
N ALA A 95 -9.19 6.19 6.31
CA ALA A 95 -9.91 6.61 5.10
C ALA A 95 -8.99 6.72 3.87
N VAL A 96 -7.78 7.27 4.05
CA VAL A 96 -6.78 7.36 2.98
C VAL A 96 -6.31 5.96 2.55
N LEU A 97 -6.07 5.05 3.51
CA LEU A 97 -5.65 3.69 3.20
C LEU A 97 -6.74 2.94 2.39
N ALA A 98 -8.00 3.09 2.77
CA ALA A 98 -9.12 2.49 2.05
C ALA A 98 -9.25 3.00 0.61
N LEU A 99 -9.06 4.31 0.39
CA LEU A 99 -9.05 4.92 -0.95
C LEU A 99 -7.90 4.39 -1.82
N VAL A 100 -6.71 4.24 -1.26
CA VAL A 100 -5.55 3.68 -1.98
C VAL A 100 -5.80 2.23 -2.39
N ILE A 101 -6.32 1.40 -1.48
CA ILE A 101 -6.65 -0.01 -1.76
C ILE A 101 -7.73 -0.11 -2.85
N ALA A 102 -8.79 0.70 -2.76
CA ALA A 102 -9.86 0.73 -3.76
C ALA A 102 -9.33 1.19 -5.14
N GLY A 103 -8.45 2.20 -5.15
CA GLY A 103 -7.81 2.70 -6.36
C GLY A 103 -6.95 1.64 -7.06
N ILE A 104 -6.08 0.96 -6.32
CA ILE A 104 -5.22 -0.12 -6.83
C ILE A 104 -6.07 -1.29 -7.34
N SER A 105 -7.10 -1.70 -6.58
CA SER A 105 -7.97 -2.83 -6.97
C SER A 105 -8.71 -2.55 -8.29
N THR A 106 -9.19 -1.31 -8.48
CA THR A 106 -9.90 -0.91 -9.70
C THR A 106 -8.95 -0.82 -10.91
N PHE A 107 -7.72 -0.35 -10.70
CA PHE A 107 -6.70 -0.29 -11.75
C PHE A 107 -6.31 -1.68 -12.24
N VAL A 108 -6.06 -2.60 -11.31
CA VAL A 108 -5.71 -4.00 -11.58
C VAL A 108 -6.87 -4.75 -12.27
N ALA A 109 -8.12 -4.52 -11.86
CA ALA A 109 -9.26 -5.13 -12.54
C ALA A 109 -9.43 -4.64 -14.00
N ARG A 110 -9.19 -3.35 -14.27
CA ARG A 110 -9.28 -2.78 -15.62
C ARG A 110 -8.15 -3.24 -16.54
N SER A 111 -6.92 -3.40 -16.03
CA SER A 111 -5.83 -3.94 -16.82
C SER A 111 -6.08 -5.41 -17.21
N TYR A 112 -6.77 -6.18 -16.35
CA TYR A 112 -7.16 -7.55 -16.68
C TYR A 112 -8.28 -7.68 -17.72
N ALA A 113 -9.19 -6.70 -17.80
CA ALA A 113 -10.33 -6.75 -18.73
C ALA A 113 -9.93 -6.47 -20.19
N ARG A 114 -8.88 -5.67 -20.44
CA ARG A 114 -8.44 -5.30 -21.81
C ARG A 114 -7.45 -6.28 -22.44
N ALA A 115 -6.71 -7.03 -21.62
CA ALA A 115 -5.71 -7.97 -22.08
C ALA A 115 -6.22 -9.16 -22.95
N PRO A 116 -7.42 -9.76 -22.75
CA PRO A 116 -7.86 -10.88 -23.58
C PRO A 116 -8.19 -10.47 -25.02
N GLU A 117 -8.79 -9.29 -25.23
CA GLU A 117 -9.10 -8.79 -26.58
C GLU A 117 -7.83 -8.47 -27.37
N ALA A 118 -6.85 -7.84 -26.73
CA ALA A 118 -5.54 -7.54 -27.36
C ALA A 118 -4.74 -8.82 -27.69
N ALA A 119 -4.83 -9.86 -26.84
CA ALA A 119 -4.23 -11.16 -27.12
C ALA A 119 -4.93 -11.87 -28.30
N GLN A 120 -6.25 -11.70 -28.43
CA GLN A 120 -7.03 -12.27 -29.52
C GLN A 120 -6.78 -11.57 -30.86
N SER A 121 -6.72 -10.23 -30.90
CA SER A 121 -6.45 -9.48 -32.12
C SER A 121 -5.05 -9.78 -32.66
N SER A 122 -4.03 -9.72 -31.80
CA SER A 122 -2.65 -10.06 -32.16
C SER A 122 -2.49 -11.51 -32.63
N CYS A 123 -3.25 -12.44 -32.04
CA CYS A 123 -3.32 -13.82 -32.51
C CYS A 123 -3.88 -13.93 -33.94
N ARG A 124 -4.97 -13.20 -34.25
CA ARG A 124 -5.58 -13.24 -35.58
C ARG A 124 -4.64 -12.68 -36.65
N GLU A 125 -3.97 -11.57 -36.34
CA GLU A 125 -2.95 -10.97 -37.21
C GLU A 125 -1.79 -11.96 -37.47
N ALA A 126 -1.26 -12.60 -36.42
CA ALA A 126 -0.17 -13.55 -36.55
C ALA A 126 -0.56 -14.85 -37.29
N ILE A 127 -1.82 -15.25 -37.23
CA ILE A 127 -2.33 -16.38 -38.05
C ILE A 127 -2.48 -15.96 -39.50
N GLN A 128 -3.01 -14.76 -39.77
CA GLN A 128 -3.19 -14.24 -41.12
C GLN A 128 -1.85 -14.12 -41.86
N ASP A 129 -0.79 -13.69 -41.19
CA ASP A 129 0.57 -13.62 -41.75
C ASP A 129 1.14 -15.01 -42.15
N LYS A 130 0.62 -16.08 -41.55
CA LYS A 130 1.06 -17.46 -41.82
C LYS A 130 0.20 -18.20 -42.85
N LEU A 131 -0.87 -17.59 -43.33
CA LEU A 131 -1.72 -18.21 -44.35
C LEU A 131 -1.23 -17.87 -45.76
N PRO A 132 -1.59 -18.67 -46.78
CA PRO A 132 -1.24 -18.38 -48.17
C PRO A 132 -1.72 -16.98 -48.60
N SER A 133 -0.91 -16.30 -49.42
CA SER A 133 -1.27 -14.97 -49.94
C SER A 133 -2.61 -15.01 -50.69
N GLY A 134 -3.53 -14.12 -50.32
CA GLY A 134 -4.89 -14.07 -50.89
C GLY A 134 -5.95 -14.86 -50.11
N SER A 135 -5.55 -15.62 -49.08
CA SER A 135 -6.49 -16.23 -48.15
C SER A 135 -7.09 -15.19 -47.19
N THR A 136 -8.41 -15.26 -46.99
CA THR A 136 -9.12 -14.47 -45.97
C THR A 136 -9.66 -15.41 -44.90
N PRO A 137 -9.00 -15.55 -43.73
CA PRO A 137 -9.48 -16.43 -42.68
C PRO A 137 -10.78 -15.93 -42.06
N ASN A 138 -11.77 -16.81 -41.98
CA ASN A 138 -13.00 -16.60 -41.22
C ASN A 138 -12.91 -17.34 -39.88
N PHE A 139 -12.66 -16.60 -38.80
CA PHE A 139 -12.55 -17.13 -37.44
C PHE A 139 -13.96 -17.41 -36.86
N LYS A 140 -14.31 -18.70 -36.70
CA LYS A 140 -15.66 -19.13 -36.26
C LYS A 140 -15.80 -19.17 -34.74
N SER A 141 -14.77 -19.65 -34.06
CA SER A 141 -14.77 -19.77 -32.59
C SER A 141 -13.42 -19.38 -32.03
N THR A 142 -13.42 -18.86 -30.79
CA THR A 142 -12.19 -18.50 -30.08
C THR A 142 -12.35 -18.76 -28.60
N THR A 143 -11.39 -19.47 -28.04
CA THR A 143 -11.24 -19.71 -26.61
C THR A 143 -9.93 -19.08 -26.16
N VAL A 144 -9.98 -18.32 -25.07
CA VAL A 144 -8.81 -17.64 -24.51
C VAL A 144 -8.57 -18.19 -23.10
N ASN A 145 -7.45 -18.89 -22.93
CA ASN A 145 -6.99 -19.38 -21.64
C ASN A 145 -5.87 -18.48 -21.11
N LYS A 146 -6.00 -18.02 -19.87
CA LYS A 146 -5.05 -17.12 -19.20
C LYS A 146 -4.25 -17.90 -18.15
N THR A 147 -2.93 -17.81 -18.21
CA THR A 147 -2.02 -18.38 -17.21
C THR A 147 -1.08 -17.30 -16.68
N SER A 148 -1.01 -17.13 -15.36
CA SER A 148 -0.09 -16.17 -14.75
C SER A 148 1.36 -16.66 -14.84
N ILE A 149 2.27 -15.85 -15.36
CA ILE A 149 3.71 -16.13 -15.32
C ILE A 149 4.35 -15.20 -14.27
N GLN A 150 4.64 -15.76 -13.10
CA GLN A 150 5.20 -15.02 -11.97
C GLN A 150 6.57 -14.40 -12.26
N LYS A 151 7.37 -14.98 -13.15
CA LYS A 151 8.78 -14.59 -13.36
C LYS A 151 8.96 -13.16 -13.88
N ASN A 152 7.99 -12.62 -14.63
CA ASN A 152 8.09 -11.30 -15.29
C ASN A 152 6.88 -10.38 -15.00
N GLY A 153 6.03 -10.74 -14.04
CA GLY A 153 4.85 -9.92 -13.69
C GLY A 153 3.79 -9.82 -14.80
N GLY A 154 3.74 -10.76 -15.73
CA GLY A 154 2.80 -10.76 -16.86
C GLY A 154 2.00 -12.05 -16.99
N PHE A 155 1.25 -12.17 -18.07
CA PHE A 155 0.36 -13.30 -18.35
C PHE A 155 0.69 -13.92 -19.70
N LEU A 156 0.64 -15.24 -19.72
CA LEU A 156 0.57 -15.99 -20.96
C LEU A 156 -0.90 -16.21 -21.31
N TYR A 157 -1.28 -15.78 -22.50
CA TYR A 157 -2.57 -16.04 -23.09
C TYR A 157 -2.40 -17.13 -24.15
N LEU A 158 -3.12 -18.23 -23.97
CA LEU A 158 -3.26 -19.26 -24.97
C LEU A 158 -4.60 -19.06 -25.67
N VAL A 159 -4.55 -18.65 -26.93
CA VAL A 159 -5.73 -18.46 -27.78
C VAL A 159 -5.83 -19.67 -28.71
N THR A 160 -6.95 -20.37 -28.66
CA THR A 160 -7.25 -21.48 -29.58
C THR A 160 -8.60 -21.26 -30.24
N GLY A 161 -8.79 -21.80 -31.43
CA GLY A 161 -10.10 -21.70 -32.06
C GLY A 161 -10.19 -22.40 -33.39
N GLU A 162 -11.36 -22.29 -34.00
CA GLU A 162 -11.63 -22.80 -35.34
C GLU A 162 -11.67 -21.64 -36.34
N MET A 163 -11.05 -21.85 -37.49
CA MET A 163 -11.07 -20.92 -38.60
C MET A 163 -11.35 -21.66 -39.91
N ARG A 164 -11.94 -20.97 -40.87
CA ARG A 164 -12.03 -21.44 -42.24
C ARG A 164 -11.14 -20.57 -43.12
N ALA A 165 -10.27 -21.16 -43.91
CA ALA A 165 -9.38 -20.44 -44.81
C ALA A 165 -9.34 -21.11 -46.18
N LEU A 166 -9.04 -20.33 -47.21
CA LEU A 166 -8.76 -20.82 -48.56
C LEU A 166 -7.35 -21.44 -48.58
N ASP A 167 -7.24 -22.65 -49.12
CA ASP A 167 -5.96 -23.32 -49.35
C ASP A 167 -5.36 -22.92 -50.71
N VAL A 168 -4.13 -23.36 -50.97
CA VAL A 168 -3.31 -23.08 -52.17
C VAL A 168 -4.02 -23.41 -53.48
N ASP A 169 -4.97 -24.35 -53.48
CA ASP A 169 -5.74 -24.79 -54.67
C ASP A 169 -7.12 -24.11 -54.81
N GLY A 170 -7.42 -23.09 -54.00
CA GLY A 170 -8.69 -22.34 -54.05
C GLY A 170 -9.87 -23.05 -53.40
N GLN A 171 -9.65 -24.13 -52.65
CA GLN A 171 -10.68 -24.81 -51.86
C GLN A 171 -10.76 -24.24 -50.43
N GLU A 172 -11.96 -24.15 -49.89
CA GLU A 172 -12.18 -23.77 -48.49
C GLU A 172 -12.02 -24.97 -47.56
N HIS A 173 -11.18 -24.84 -46.54
CA HIS A 173 -10.97 -25.89 -45.54
C HIS A 173 -11.19 -25.36 -44.12
N ASP A 174 -11.80 -26.19 -43.29
CA ASP A 174 -11.90 -25.94 -41.86
C ASP A 174 -10.57 -26.32 -41.18
N SER A 175 -10.05 -25.40 -40.40
CA SER A 175 -8.75 -25.45 -39.74
C SER A 175 -8.90 -25.13 -38.26
N THR A 176 -7.97 -25.63 -37.46
CA THR A 176 -7.79 -25.20 -36.07
C THR A 176 -6.56 -24.32 -35.98
N TYR A 177 -6.64 -23.24 -35.21
CA TYR A 177 -5.50 -22.37 -34.94
C TYR A 177 -5.20 -22.34 -33.45
N LYS A 178 -3.92 -22.19 -33.14
CA LYS A 178 -3.39 -22.05 -31.79
C LYS A 178 -2.37 -20.93 -31.78
N CYS A 179 -2.46 -20.06 -30.79
CA CYS A 179 -1.53 -18.99 -30.59
C CYS A 179 -1.20 -18.79 -29.11
N GLU A 180 0.07 -18.53 -28.84
CA GLU A 180 0.58 -18.20 -27.51
C GLU A 180 1.06 -16.76 -27.52
N SER A 181 0.37 -15.90 -26.76
CA SER A 181 0.66 -14.46 -26.65
C SER A 181 1.09 -14.12 -25.22
N TYR A 182 2.27 -13.51 -25.06
CA TYR A 182 2.70 -12.96 -23.77
C TYR A 182 2.31 -11.49 -23.65
N VAL A 183 1.55 -11.16 -22.60
CA VAL A 183 1.13 -9.79 -22.26
C VAL A 183 1.75 -9.40 -20.93
N ASP A 184 2.49 -8.30 -20.90
CA ASP A 184 3.12 -7.82 -19.67
C ASP A 184 2.13 -7.06 -18.75
N SER A 185 2.61 -6.62 -17.59
CA SER A 185 1.82 -5.84 -16.62
C SER A 185 1.36 -4.47 -17.13
N SER A 186 1.99 -3.94 -18.18
CA SER A 186 1.62 -2.68 -18.83
C SER A 186 0.54 -2.86 -19.91
N GLY A 187 0.21 -4.10 -20.26
CA GLY A 187 -0.70 -4.44 -21.35
C GLY A 187 -0.03 -4.56 -22.72
N GLY A 188 1.29 -4.49 -22.78
CA GLY A 188 2.08 -4.68 -24.00
C GLY A 188 2.17 -6.15 -24.39
N VAL A 189 2.04 -6.45 -25.70
CA VAL A 189 2.15 -7.80 -26.27
C VAL A 189 3.56 -7.99 -26.85
N HIS A 190 4.32 -8.98 -26.38
CA HIS A 190 5.76 -9.09 -26.73
C HIS A 190 6.15 -10.33 -27.54
N LYS A 191 5.36 -11.41 -27.48
CA LYS A 191 5.66 -12.62 -28.23
C LYS A 191 4.38 -13.35 -28.56
N VAL A 192 4.15 -13.55 -29.86
CA VAL A 192 2.97 -14.22 -30.42
C VAL A 192 3.48 -15.39 -31.25
N THR A 193 3.33 -16.61 -30.75
CA THR A 193 3.69 -17.82 -31.51
C THR A 193 2.41 -18.42 -32.05
N ALA A 194 2.20 -18.33 -33.36
CA ALA A 194 0.98 -18.78 -34.03
C ALA A 194 1.24 -20.04 -34.86
N GLY A 195 0.28 -20.97 -34.88
CA GLY A 195 0.30 -22.17 -35.71
C GLY A 195 -1.11 -22.62 -36.03
N TRP A 196 -1.27 -23.36 -37.11
CA TRP A 196 -2.56 -23.87 -37.54
C TRP A 196 -2.43 -25.25 -38.16
N THR A 197 -3.51 -26.02 -38.12
CA THR A 197 -3.57 -27.39 -38.62
C THR A 197 -4.92 -27.65 -39.28
N TRP A 198 -4.90 -28.24 -40.49
CA TRP A 198 -6.09 -28.73 -41.18
C TRP A 198 -6.80 -29.83 -40.37
N LYS A 199 -8.13 -29.87 -40.46
CA LYS A 199 -8.92 -31.01 -39.97
C LYS A 199 -8.97 -32.15 -40.99
#